data_AF-A0A967HB94-F1
#
_entry.id   AF-A0A967HB94-F1
#
_cell.length_a   1.000
_cell.length_b   1.000
_cell.length_c   1.000
_cell.angle_alpha   90.00
_cell.angle_beta   90.00
_cell.angle_gamma   90.00
#
_symmetry.space_group_name_H-M   'P 1'
#
loop_
_entity.id
_entity.type
_entity.pdbx_description
1 polymer ?
#
loop_
_entity_poly.entity_id
_entity_poly.type
_entity_poly.pdbx_seq_one_letter_code
_entity_poly.pdbx_strand_id
1 'polypeptide(L)'
;LVAASHKYDIVNRAAIRIKELDELPFIALSEVHCLGEQVQTFCYQQDVDLNIVCHTAQLSTVQNCVALGLGVSLVPHALALKDPSDQVMYP
;
A
#
# COMPACT_ATOMS: atom_id res chain seq x y z
N LEU A 1 3.73 -0.06 -6.72
CA LEU A 1 3.73 1.33 -6.26
C LEU A 1 3.21 1.33 -4.84
N VAL A 2 3.83 2.09 -3.94
CA VAL A 2 3.41 2.10 -2.54
C VAL A 2 2.56 3.33 -2.30
N ALA A 3 1.39 3.17 -1.70
CA ALA A 3 0.54 4.27 -1.26
C ALA A 3 0.78 4.52 0.23
N ALA A 4 1.10 5.77 0.59
CA ALA A 4 1.33 6.20 1.97
C ALA A 4 0.84 7.64 2.18
N SER A 5 0.49 8.04 3.40
CA SER A 5 0.22 9.44 3.73
C SER A 5 1.42 10.13 4.38
N HIS A 6 1.35 11.46 4.48
CA HIS A 6 2.37 12.33 5.10
C HIS A 6 2.73 11.98 6.56
N LYS A 7 1.95 11.11 7.21
CA LYS A 7 2.28 10.55 8.52
C LYS A 7 3.55 9.68 8.49
N TYR A 8 3.89 9.09 7.35
CA TYR A 8 5.05 8.21 7.21
C TYR A 8 6.18 8.94 6.49
N ASP A 9 7.38 8.93 7.07
CA ASP A 9 8.57 9.61 6.50
C ASP A 9 8.96 9.13 5.10
N ILE A 10 8.51 7.93 4.72
CA ILE A 10 8.76 7.36 3.40
C ILE A 10 8.26 8.21 2.24
N VAL A 11 7.28 9.09 2.46
CA VAL A 11 6.75 9.96 1.40
C VAL A 11 7.73 11.04 0.93
N ASN A 12 8.74 11.35 1.74
CA ASN A 12 9.76 12.35 1.41
C ASN A 12 10.92 11.76 0.58
N ARG A 13 10.81 10.50 0.17
CA ARG A 13 11.85 9.76 -0.54
C ARG A 13 11.42 9.48 -1.97
N ALA A 14 12.39 9.41 -2.88
CA ALA A 14 12.14 9.10 -4.29
C ALA A 14 11.78 7.63 -4.53
N ALA A 15 12.13 6.73 -3.60
CA ALA A 15 11.80 5.32 -3.65
C ALA A 15 11.89 4.69 -2.26
N ILE A 16 11.12 3.62 -2.05
CA ILE A 16 11.29 2.70 -0.92
C ILE A 16 11.80 1.35 -1.38
N ARG A 17 12.63 0.70 -0.55
CA ARG A 17 12.98 -0.71 -0.76
C ARG A 17 11.84 -1.56 -0.26
N ILE A 18 11.57 -2.67 -0.95
CA ILE A 18 10.40 -3.49 -0.64
C ILE A 18 10.44 -4.09 0.78
N LYS A 19 11.62 -4.45 1.27
CA LYS A 19 11.83 -4.95 2.63
C LYS A 19 11.50 -3.95 3.74
N GLU A 20 11.41 -2.66 3.42
CA GLU A 20 10.98 -1.65 4.40
C GLU A 20 9.48 -1.79 4.73
N LEU A 21 8.71 -2.53 3.93
CA LEU A 21 7.32 -2.85 4.25
C LEU A 21 7.18 -3.78 5.45
N ASP A 22 8.21 -4.54 5.82
CA ASP A 22 8.21 -5.43 7.00
C ASP A 22 7.95 -4.63 8.29
N GLU A 23 8.35 -3.35 8.31
CA GLU A 23 8.27 -2.48 9.48
C GLU A 23 7.05 -1.56 9.47
N LEU A 24 6.25 -1.56 8.39
CA LEU A 24 5.14 -0.64 8.21
C LEU A 24 3.79 -1.34 8.38
N PRO A 25 2.80 -0.71 9.05
CA PRO A 25 1.44 -1.24 9.11
C PRO A 25 0.84 -1.27 7.71
N PHE A 26 0.43 -2.46 7.26
CA PHE A 26 -0.01 -2.70 5.90
C PHE A 26 -1.53 -2.88 5.80
N ILE A 27 -2.13 -2.18 4.84
CA ILE A 27 -3.54 -2.30 4.46
C ILE A 27 -3.61 -3.22 3.24
N ALA A 28 -4.09 -4.44 3.45
CA ALA A 28 -4.21 -5.43 2.39
C ALA A 28 -5.54 -5.31 1.64
N LEU A 29 -5.46 -5.36 0.31
CA LEU A 29 -6.62 -5.69 -0.51
C LEU A 29 -6.84 -7.20 -0.44
N SER A 30 -8.07 -7.61 -0.17
CA SER A 30 -8.44 -9.01 0.00
C SER A 30 -8.11 -9.86 -1.24
N GLU A 31 -7.71 -11.09 -1.00
CA GLU A 31 -7.29 -12.09 -2.00
C GLU A 31 -8.43 -12.54 -2.94
N VAL A 32 -9.69 -12.19 -2.63
CA VAL A 32 -10.84 -12.45 -3.53
C VAL A 32 -10.69 -11.69 -4.87
N HIS A 33 -9.74 -10.76 -4.95
CA HIS A 33 -9.37 -10.05 -6.17
C HIS A 33 -8.02 -10.53 -6.69
N CYS A 34 -7.88 -10.68 -8.02
CA CYS A 34 -6.62 -11.05 -8.66
C CYS A 34 -5.44 -10.15 -8.25
N LEU A 35 -5.71 -8.90 -7.87
CA LEU A 35 -4.72 -7.96 -7.37
C LEU A 35 -4.19 -8.32 -5.98
N GLY A 36 -5.06 -8.76 -5.05
CA GLY A 36 -4.64 -9.19 -3.71
C GLY A 36 -3.71 -10.39 -3.79
N GLU A 37 -4.07 -11.38 -4.62
CA GLU A 37 -3.24 -12.56 -4.89
C GLU A 37 -1.88 -12.19 -5.53
N GLN A 38 -1.88 -11.24 -6.48
CA GLN A 38 -0.63 -10.74 -7.09
C GLN A 38 0.28 -10.09 -6.07
N VAL A 39 -0.26 -9.26 -5.17
CA VAL A 39 0.51 -8.60 -4.11
C VAL A 39 1.10 -9.65 -3.16
N GLN A 40 0.30 -10.61 -2.71
CA GLN A 40 0.77 -11.68 -1.82
C GLN A 40 1.88 -12.51 -2.47
N THR A 41 1.68 -12.92 -3.73
CA THR A 41 2.67 -13.70 -4.49
C THR A 41 3.97 -12.91 -4.66
N PHE A 42 3.87 -11.63 -4.99
CA PHE A 42 5.03 -10.75 -5.11
C PHE A 42 5.78 -10.62 -3.79
N CYS A 43 5.09 -10.33 -2.68
CA CYS A 43 5.73 -10.21 -1.37
C CYS A 43 6.41 -11.51 -0.94
N TYR A 44 5.76 -12.66 -1.17
CA TYR A 44 6.35 -13.98 -0.91
C TYR A 44 7.66 -14.18 -1.71
N GLN A 45 7.68 -13.84 -3.01
CA GLN A 45 8.88 -13.94 -3.83
C GLN A 45 10.00 -12.98 -3.41
N GLN A 46 9.66 -11.85 -2.80
CA GLN A 46 10.61 -10.87 -2.28
C GLN A 46 11.00 -11.14 -0.82
N ASP A 47 10.53 -12.23 -0.22
CA ASP A 47 10.72 -12.58 1.20
C ASP A 47 10.15 -11.52 2.17
N VAL A 48 9.17 -10.72 1.76
CA VAL A 48 8.62 -9.60 2.55
C VAL A 48 7.53 -10.12 3.47
N ASP A 49 7.62 -9.81 4.77
CA ASP A 49 6.64 -10.19 5.79
C ASP A 49 5.77 -8.99 6.14
N LEU A 50 4.59 -8.90 5.51
CA LEU A 50 3.71 -7.76 5.67
C LEU A 50 3.03 -7.77 7.05
N ASN A 51 3.23 -6.72 7.84
CA ASN A 51 2.46 -6.48 9.05
C ASN A 51 1.02 -6.01 8.72
N ILE A 52 0.15 -6.94 8.32
CA ILE A 52 -1.22 -6.62 7.91
C ILE A 52 -2.06 -6.21 9.11
N VAL A 53 -2.46 -4.95 9.17
CA VAL A 53 -3.31 -4.40 10.23
C VAL A 53 -4.78 -4.26 9.81
N CYS A 54 -5.06 -4.39 8.51
CA CYS A 54 -6.41 -4.27 7.97
C CYS A 54 -6.54 -5.04 6.64
N HIS A 55 -7.66 -5.72 6.46
CA HIS A 55 -8.09 -6.27 5.17
C HIS A 55 -9.31 -5.50 4.65
N THR A 56 -9.31 -5.16 3.37
CA THR A 56 -10.45 -4.52 2.71
C THR A 56 -10.71 -5.15 1.35
N ALA A 57 -11.95 -5.11 0.86
CA ALA A 57 -12.32 -5.69 -0.44
C ALA A 57 -12.41 -4.65 -1.58
N GLN A 58 -12.10 -3.37 -1.31
CA GLN A 58 -12.29 -2.30 -2.28
C GLN A 58 -11.08 -1.38 -2.30
N LEU A 59 -10.59 -1.09 -3.50
CA LEU A 59 -9.42 -0.25 -3.69
C LEU A 59 -9.64 1.19 -3.20
N SER A 60 -10.86 1.71 -3.31
CA SER A 60 -11.25 3.00 -2.72
C SER A 60 -11.14 3.00 -1.20
N THR A 61 -11.47 1.89 -0.54
CA THR A 61 -11.34 1.75 0.91
C THR A 61 -9.87 1.70 1.32
N VAL A 62 -9.01 1.02 0.54
CA VAL A 62 -7.56 1.07 0.74
C VAL A 62 -7.06 2.52 0.71
N GLN A 63 -7.44 3.31 -0.30
CA GLN A 63 -7.03 4.72 -0.39
C GLN A 63 -7.49 5.53 0.81
N ASN A 64 -8.74 5.38 1.25
CA ASN A 64 -9.26 6.06 2.43
C ASN A 64 -8.48 5.71 3.70
N CYS A 65 -8.16 4.43 3.92
CA CYS A 65 -7.37 4.00 5.07
C CYS A 65 -5.94 4.60 5.04
N VAL A 66 -5.32 4.65 3.86
CA VAL A 66 -4.00 5.25 3.68
C VAL A 66 -4.03 6.76 3.92
N ALA A 67 -5.00 7.47 3.34
CA ALA A 67 -5.21 8.91 3.51
C ALA A 67 -5.40 9.30 4.98
N LEU A 68 -6.12 8.47 5.75
CA LEU A 68 -6.29 8.62 7.20
C LEU A 68 -5.05 8.23 8.03
N GLY A 69 -3.99 7.71 7.39
CA GLY A 69 -2.75 7.34 8.06
C GLY A 69 -2.84 6.05 8.89
N LEU A 70 -3.77 5.16 8.56
CA LEU A 70 -3.93 3.87 9.24
C LEU A 70 -2.86 2.86 8.83
N GLY A 71 -2.27 3.03 7.64
CA GLY A 71 -1.24 2.14 7.11
C GLY A 71 -0.77 2.55 5.72
N VAL A 72 0.07 1.72 5.12
CA VAL A 72 0.54 1.80 3.73
C VAL A 72 -0.04 0.64 2.92
N SER A 73 0.00 0.72 1.59
CA SER A 73 -0.47 -0.38 0.74
C SER A 73 0.27 -0.49 -0.58
N LEU A 74 0.30 -1.68 -1.17
CA LEU A 74 0.73 -1.89 -2.55
C LEU A 74 -0.47 -1.76 -3.48
N VAL A 75 -0.41 -0.81 -4.40
CA VAL A 75 -1.50 -0.50 -5.34
C VAL A 75 -1.02 -0.49 -6.79
N PRO A 76 -1.92 -0.70 -7.78
CA PRO A 76 -1.60 -0.55 -9.18
C PRO A 76 -1.27 0.91 -9.52
N HIS A 77 -0.34 1.14 -10.44
CA HIS A 77 -0.02 2.49 -10.95
C HIS A 77 -1.26 3.23 -11.49
N ALA A 78 -2.21 2.52 -12.10
CA ALA A 78 -3.44 3.12 -12.62
C ALA A 78 -4.32 3.77 -11.54
N LEU A 79 -4.16 3.38 -10.26
CA LEU A 79 -4.85 4.02 -9.15
C LEU A 79 -4.26 5.40 -8.85
N ALA A 80 -2.93 5.50 -8.79
CA ALA A 80 -2.24 6.75 -8.50
C ALA A 80 -2.52 7.83 -9.57
N LEU A 81 -2.68 7.44 -10.83
CA LEU A 81 -3.04 8.35 -11.91
C LEU A 81 -4.46 8.94 -11.78
N LYS A 82 -5.32 8.32 -10.96
CA LYS A 82 -6.72 8.71 -10.78
C LYS A 82 -7.00 9.31 -9.42
N ASP A 83 -6.00 9.44 -8.56
CA ASP A 83 -6.17 10.00 -7.23
C ASP A 83 -6.09 11.54 -7.31
N PRO A 84 -7.20 12.26 -7.06
CA PRO A 84 -7.20 13.71 -7.05
C PRO A 84 -6.73 14.29 -5.71
N SER A 85 -6.41 13.45 -4.71
CA SER A 85 -6.13 13.86 -3.34
C SER A 85 -4.62 14.01 -3.07
N ASP A 86 -4.22 15.15 -2.52
CA ASP A 86 -2.85 15.37 -2.03
C ASP A 86 -2.56 14.65 -0.69
N GLN A 87 -3.50 13.85 -0.18
CA GLN A 87 -3.37 13.13 1.09
C GLN A 87 -2.63 11.80 0.95
N VAL A 88 -2.54 11.26 -0.27
CA VAL A 88 -1.84 10.00 -0.55
C VAL A 88 -0.68 10.29 -1.50
N MET A 89 0.50 9.89 -1.07
CA MET A 89 1.75 9.96 -1.81
C MET A 89 2.13 8.57 -2.30
N TYR A 90 2.87 8.56 -3.41
CA TYR A 90 3.20 7.34 -4.14
C TYR A 90 4.72 7.19 -4.37
N PRO A 91 5.52 7.00 -3.31
CA PRO A 91 6.96 6.73 -3.42
C PRO A 91 7.28 5.33 -3.97
#